data_AF-A0A160P526-F1
#
_entry.id   AF-A0A160P526-F1
#
_cell.length_a   1.000
_cell.length_b   1.000
_cell.length_c   1.000
_cell.angle_alpha   90.00
_cell.angle_beta   90.00
_cell.angle_gamma   90.00
#
_symmetry.space_group_name_H-M   'P 1'
#
loop_
_entity.id
_entity.type
_entity.pdbx_description
1 polymer ?
#
loop_
_entity_poly.entity_id
_entity_poly.type
_entity_poly.pdbx_seq_one_letter_code
_entity_poly.pdbx_strand_id
1 'polypeptide(L)'
;MSENTSQTTTGATGTTEPAPFPWAPATGVGSLPGGDAREAAKTVTGSFEDFPFLAELPGRGPGADMIGRTAGMLVELYARVEPSGWRIGDRPGRDTRRAHSWLGEDLDALEEFTQGYEGALKVQAVGPWTLAAALELRGGEAALSDSGACRDLAASLAEGLRLHLADVRKRVPGAWVVLQLDEPSLTSVLLGQIRTASGYRTHRAVDRQVVESTLRDVMGAHDGPVVVHSCAPGVPFALLRRAGAAGVSFDFSLLTERDEEPIGEAVEAGTKLFAGVVPATDPATGPGAAPATRGLSDPGVASWVSGRCGAGWG
;
A
#
# COMPACT_ATOMS: atom_id res chain seq x y z
N MET A 1 -58.18 -34.52 7.07
CA MET A 1 -58.81 -33.85 5.92
C MET A 1 -58.39 -32.38 6.07
N SER A 2 -57.24 -31.95 5.55
CA SER A 2 -56.96 -31.61 4.13
C SER A 2 -57.86 -30.42 3.73
N GLU A 3 -57.44 -29.25 3.22
CA GLU A 3 -56.30 -28.74 2.41
C GLU A 3 -56.12 -27.23 2.76
N ASN A 4 -54.94 -26.61 2.91
CA ASN A 4 -53.92 -26.10 1.97
C ASN A 4 -54.37 -25.22 0.78
N THR A 5 -53.53 -24.21 0.45
CA THR A 5 -53.44 -23.37 -0.78
C THR A 5 -54.08 -21.96 -0.64
N SER A 6 -53.42 -20.80 -0.82
CA SER A 6 -52.05 -20.44 -1.18
C SER A 6 -51.75 -18.99 -0.78
N GLN A 7 -50.56 -18.75 -0.24
CA GLN A 7 -49.94 -17.43 -0.15
C GLN A 7 -49.17 -17.17 -1.46
N THR A 8 -49.43 -16.03 -2.11
CA THR A 8 -48.57 -15.52 -3.19
C THR A 8 -47.62 -14.50 -2.60
N THR A 9 -46.40 -14.95 -2.29
CA THR A 9 -45.29 -14.08 -1.88
C THR A 9 -44.59 -13.60 -3.15
N THR A 10 -44.84 -12.37 -3.58
CA THR A 10 -44.00 -11.70 -4.59
C THR A 10 -42.71 -11.29 -3.90
N GLY A 11 -41.63 -12.01 -4.19
CA GLY A 11 -40.29 -11.73 -3.70
C GLY A 11 -39.81 -10.36 -4.19
N ALA A 12 -39.66 -9.43 -3.26
CA ALA A 12 -38.80 -8.28 -3.45
C ALA A 12 -37.36 -8.76 -3.22
N THR A 13 -36.60 -8.83 -4.31
CA THR A 13 -35.15 -9.02 -4.28
C THR A 13 -34.55 -7.78 -3.64
N GLY A 14 -34.46 -7.77 -2.31
CA GLY A 14 -33.70 -6.77 -1.59
C GLY A 14 -32.24 -6.96 -1.92
N THR A 15 -31.67 -6.04 -2.71
CA THR A 15 -30.22 -5.88 -2.80
C THR A 15 -29.76 -5.43 -1.43
N THR A 16 -29.32 -6.36 -0.59
CA THR A 16 -28.70 -6.04 0.69
C THR A 16 -27.41 -5.30 0.38
N GLU A 17 -27.44 -3.98 0.58
CA GLU A 17 -26.26 -3.13 0.51
C GLU A 17 -25.22 -3.69 1.51
N PRO A 18 -23.98 -3.95 1.08
CA PRO A 18 -22.99 -4.56 1.94
C PRO A 18 -22.77 -3.67 3.17
N ALA A 19 -22.83 -4.27 4.36
CA ALA A 19 -22.61 -3.53 5.60
C ALA A 19 -21.23 -2.83 5.55
N PRO A 20 -21.13 -1.58 6.01
CA PRO A 20 -19.90 -0.82 5.94
C PRO A 20 -18.79 -1.51 6.75
N PHE A 21 -17.59 -1.60 6.18
CA PHE A 21 -16.42 -2.18 6.85
C PHE A 21 -16.18 -1.49 8.21
N PRO A 22 -15.98 -2.25 9.30
CA PRO A 22 -15.80 -1.70 10.64
C PRO A 22 -14.36 -1.17 10.82
N TRP A 23 -14.10 0.01 10.27
CA TRP A 23 -12.81 0.69 10.41
C TRP A 23 -12.53 1.03 11.88
N ALA A 24 -11.37 0.60 12.38
CA ALA A 24 -10.88 1.03 13.68
C ALA A 24 -10.36 2.49 13.63
N PRO A 25 -10.24 3.16 14.78
CA PRO A 25 -9.89 4.58 14.82
C PRO A 25 -8.43 4.86 14.47
N ALA A 26 -7.51 3.90 14.60
CA ALA A 26 -6.08 4.12 14.34
C ALA A 26 -5.34 2.87 13.87
N THR A 27 -4.30 3.07 13.07
CA THR A 27 -3.30 2.05 12.66
C THR A 27 -1.99 2.74 12.32
N GLY A 28 -0.87 2.02 12.18
CA GLY A 28 0.43 2.61 11.80
C GLY A 28 0.58 2.81 10.29
N VAL A 29 1.61 3.54 9.83
CA VAL A 29 1.92 3.68 8.38
C VAL A 29 2.33 2.38 7.73
N GLY A 30 3.27 1.66 8.34
CA GLY A 30 3.74 0.38 7.84
C GLY A 30 5.14 0.05 8.36
N SER A 31 6.06 1.00 8.28
CA SER A 31 7.45 0.80 8.71
C SER A 31 7.66 1.02 10.20
N LEU A 32 8.55 0.22 10.80
CA LEU A 32 9.08 0.43 12.15
C LEU A 32 10.62 0.42 12.14
N PRO A 33 11.28 1.17 13.05
CA PRO A 33 12.71 1.07 13.23
C PRO A 33 13.10 -0.30 13.82
N GLY A 34 14.37 -0.67 13.65
CA GLY A 34 14.92 -1.94 14.16
C GLY A 34 14.93 -3.05 13.10
N GLY A 35 15.06 -4.30 13.57
CA GLY A 35 15.19 -5.45 12.69
C GLY A 35 14.79 -6.80 13.29
N ASP A 36 14.10 -6.80 14.44
CA ASP A 36 13.56 -8.00 15.06
C ASP A 36 12.06 -8.11 14.74
N ALA A 37 11.68 -9.16 14.00
CA ALA A 37 10.30 -9.38 13.57
C ALA A 37 9.34 -9.62 14.74
N ARG A 38 9.78 -10.31 15.79
CA ARG A 38 8.95 -10.65 16.96
C ARG A 38 8.69 -9.42 17.81
N GLU A 39 9.72 -8.62 18.08
CA GLU A 39 9.56 -7.37 18.82
C GLU A 39 8.68 -6.37 18.06
N ALA A 40 8.81 -6.32 16.73
CA ALA A 40 7.93 -5.53 15.88
C ALA A 40 6.48 -6.01 15.97
N ALA A 41 6.22 -7.32 15.77
CA ALA A 41 4.88 -7.89 15.84
C ALA A 41 4.22 -7.65 17.21
N LYS A 42 4.96 -7.90 18.30
CA LYS A 42 4.51 -7.63 19.67
C LYS A 42 4.18 -6.16 19.92
N THR A 43 5.01 -5.26 19.40
CA THR A 43 4.81 -3.81 19.52
C THR A 43 3.54 -3.38 18.79
N VAL A 44 3.34 -3.88 17.56
CA VAL A 44 2.17 -3.54 16.75
C VAL A 44 0.89 -4.08 17.38
N THR A 45 0.84 -5.36 17.74
CA THR A 45 -0.38 -5.96 18.32
C THR A 45 -0.72 -5.40 19.70
N GLY A 46 0.29 -4.99 20.49
CA GLY A 46 0.06 -4.33 21.78
C GLY A 46 -0.26 -2.83 21.71
N SER A 47 0.07 -2.14 20.60
CA SER A 47 -0.19 -0.69 20.46
C SER A 47 -1.42 -0.39 19.61
N PHE A 48 -1.78 -1.29 18.70
CA PHE A 48 -2.90 -1.15 17.75
C PHE A 48 -3.82 -2.37 17.84
N GLU A 49 -4.35 -2.65 19.03
CA GLU A 49 -5.15 -3.86 19.31
C GLU A 49 -6.32 -4.03 18.33
N ASP A 50 -7.03 -2.95 18.00
CA ASP A 50 -8.20 -3.02 17.11
C ASP A 50 -7.85 -3.08 15.61
N PHE A 51 -6.62 -2.71 15.22
CA PHE A 51 -6.20 -2.65 13.82
C PHE A 51 -4.67 -2.76 13.64
N PRO A 52 -4.09 -3.92 13.99
CA PRO A 52 -2.67 -4.18 13.81
C PRO A 52 -2.31 -4.21 12.33
N PHE A 53 -1.00 -4.15 12.06
CA PHE A 53 -0.46 -4.17 10.71
C PHE A 53 0.81 -5.03 10.61
N LEU A 54 1.07 -5.57 9.43
CA LEU A 54 2.32 -6.29 9.15
C LEU A 54 3.48 -5.29 8.98
N ALA A 55 4.32 -5.14 9.99
CA ALA A 55 5.39 -4.15 9.95
C ALA A 55 6.42 -4.41 8.84
N GLU A 56 6.92 -3.34 8.24
CA GLU A 56 8.14 -3.33 7.41
C GLU A 56 9.35 -2.91 8.24
N LEU A 57 10.44 -3.66 8.12
CA LEU A 57 11.67 -3.44 8.89
C LEU A 57 12.85 -3.20 7.94
N PRO A 58 12.93 -2.02 7.31
CA PRO A 58 13.96 -1.71 6.31
C PRO A 58 15.38 -1.79 6.88
N GLY A 59 15.55 -1.63 8.20
CA GLY A 59 16.84 -1.75 8.90
C GLY A 59 17.52 -3.12 8.76
N ARG A 60 16.81 -4.18 8.35
CA ARG A 60 17.39 -5.49 8.01
C ARG A 60 18.13 -5.52 6.67
N GLY A 61 18.04 -4.44 5.90
CA GLY A 61 18.71 -4.26 4.63
C GLY A 61 17.91 -4.78 3.42
N PRO A 62 18.58 -4.94 2.27
CA PRO A 62 17.90 -5.11 0.99
C PRO A 62 16.92 -6.28 0.94
N GLY A 63 15.69 -6.04 0.51
CA GLY A 63 14.62 -7.04 0.49
C GLY A 63 13.68 -6.97 1.69
N ALA A 64 14.07 -6.25 2.75
CA ALA A 64 13.18 -5.89 3.86
C ALA A 64 12.61 -4.46 3.70
N ASP A 65 13.19 -3.64 2.82
CA ASP A 65 12.63 -2.37 2.36
C ASP A 65 11.39 -2.57 1.49
N MET A 66 10.52 -1.56 1.41
CA MET A 66 9.22 -1.65 0.72
C MET A 66 9.35 -2.15 -0.74
N ILE A 67 10.36 -1.66 -1.48
CA ILE A 67 10.58 -2.03 -2.89
C ILE A 67 11.02 -3.49 -2.96
N GLY A 68 12.04 -3.86 -2.18
CA GLY A 68 12.57 -5.21 -2.16
C GLY A 68 11.58 -6.26 -1.68
N ARG A 69 10.81 -5.95 -0.63
CA ARG A 69 9.75 -6.80 -0.10
C ARG A 69 8.70 -7.06 -1.16
N THR A 70 8.18 -6.01 -1.79
CA THR A 70 7.14 -6.13 -2.82
C THR A 70 7.68 -6.80 -4.08
N ALA A 71 8.92 -6.52 -4.47
CA ALA A 71 9.58 -7.21 -5.58
C ALA A 71 9.74 -8.72 -5.32
N GLY A 72 9.87 -9.14 -4.06
CA GLY A 72 9.82 -10.54 -3.65
C GLY A 72 8.44 -11.19 -3.76
N MET A 73 7.35 -10.41 -3.84
CA MET A 73 5.99 -10.92 -4.04
C MET A 73 5.65 -11.16 -5.52
N LEU A 74 6.42 -10.57 -6.44
CA LEU A 74 6.16 -10.65 -7.87
C LEU A 74 6.24 -12.10 -8.38
N VAL A 75 5.36 -12.44 -9.31
CA VAL A 75 5.22 -13.78 -9.89
C VAL A 75 5.75 -13.76 -11.31
N GLU A 76 6.66 -14.69 -11.63
CA GLU A 76 7.39 -14.76 -12.91
C GLU A 76 8.23 -13.50 -13.26
N LEU A 77 8.35 -12.54 -12.33
CA LEU A 77 9.27 -11.41 -12.42
C LEU A 77 10.18 -11.42 -11.20
N TYR A 78 11.47 -11.23 -11.42
CA TYR A 78 12.48 -11.25 -10.37
C TYR A 78 13.23 -9.92 -10.34
N ALA A 79 13.62 -9.46 -9.17
CA ALA A 79 14.47 -8.29 -9.02
C ALA A 79 15.75 -8.63 -8.24
N ARG A 80 16.80 -7.87 -8.52
CA ARG A 80 18.08 -7.92 -7.81
C ARG A 80 18.55 -6.51 -7.48
N VAL A 81 19.36 -6.40 -6.43
CA VAL A 81 19.92 -5.11 -6.02
C VAL A 81 21.25 -4.86 -6.73
N GLU A 82 21.38 -3.68 -7.29
CA GLU A 82 22.59 -3.16 -7.92
C GLU A 82 22.95 -1.79 -7.31
N PRO A 83 24.18 -1.27 -7.53
CA PRO A 83 24.58 0.03 -7.01
C PRO A 83 23.67 1.19 -7.43
N SER A 84 23.00 1.08 -8.60
CA SER A 84 22.07 2.10 -9.09
C SER A 84 20.65 1.96 -8.53
N GLY A 85 20.28 0.79 -8.02
CA GLY A 85 18.94 0.51 -7.52
C GLY A 85 18.51 -0.94 -7.74
N TRP A 86 17.19 -1.17 -7.68
CA TRP A 86 16.60 -2.47 -7.97
C TRP A 86 16.45 -2.67 -9.48
N ARG A 87 16.91 -3.80 -10.00
CA ARG A 87 16.82 -4.13 -11.43
C ARG A 87 16.09 -5.45 -11.66
N ILE A 88 15.21 -5.47 -12.67
CA ILE A 88 14.54 -6.68 -13.14
C ILE A 88 15.58 -7.67 -13.68
N GLY A 89 15.45 -8.93 -13.27
CA GLY A 89 16.28 -10.05 -13.68
C GLY A 89 15.44 -11.22 -14.20
N ASP A 90 16.11 -12.13 -14.88
CA ASP A 90 15.45 -13.21 -15.64
C ASP A 90 15.25 -14.49 -14.83
N ARG A 91 15.76 -14.52 -13.60
CA ARG A 91 15.81 -15.72 -12.77
C ARG A 91 15.89 -15.36 -11.30
N PRO A 92 15.32 -16.20 -10.41
CA PRO A 92 15.32 -15.94 -8.99
C PRO A 92 16.75 -15.88 -8.44
N GLY A 93 17.05 -14.77 -7.77
CA GLY A 93 18.38 -14.45 -7.26
C GLY A 93 18.54 -14.64 -5.76
N ARG A 94 19.71 -14.22 -5.24
CA ARG A 94 19.94 -14.11 -3.80
C ARG A 94 18.96 -13.13 -3.16
N ASP A 95 18.69 -12.01 -3.83
CA ASP A 95 17.83 -10.95 -3.29
C ASP A 95 16.36 -11.39 -3.24
N THR A 96 15.88 -12.12 -4.25
CA THR A 96 14.55 -12.78 -4.23
C THR A 96 14.42 -13.70 -3.02
N ARG A 97 15.38 -14.63 -2.83
CA ARG A 97 15.36 -15.56 -1.68
C ARG A 97 15.40 -14.83 -0.34
N ARG A 98 16.17 -13.73 -0.26
CA ARG A 98 16.28 -12.93 0.95
C ARG A 98 14.99 -12.18 1.27
N ALA A 99 14.34 -11.57 0.27
CA ALA A 99 13.03 -10.93 0.43
C ALA A 99 11.96 -11.92 0.90
N HIS A 100 11.91 -13.12 0.31
CA HIS A 100 11.02 -14.19 0.79
C HIS A 100 11.33 -14.61 2.23
N SER A 101 12.60 -14.73 2.59
CA SER A 101 13.00 -15.09 3.96
C SER A 101 12.54 -14.04 4.98
N TRP A 102 12.74 -12.76 4.68
CA TRP A 102 12.29 -11.67 5.56
C TRP A 102 10.77 -11.63 5.69
N LEU A 103 10.05 -11.70 4.56
CA LEU A 103 8.60 -11.71 4.58
C LEU A 103 8.04 -12.93 5.35
N GLY A 104 8.67 -14.11 5.19
CA GLY A 104 8.31 -15.31 5.93
C GLY A 104 8.48 -15.13 7.43
N GLU A 105 9.63 -14.59 7.86
CA GLU A 105 9.89 -14.30 9.28
C GLU A 105 8.88 -13.29 9.87
N ASP A 106 8.51 -12.27 9.10
CA ASP A 106 7.51 -11.29 9.52
C ASP A 106 6.11 -11.89 9.67
N LEU A 107 5.74 -12.78 8.74
CA LEU A 107 4.45 -13.48 8.77
C LEU A 107 4.39 -14.51 9.91
N ASP A 108 5.47 -15.24 10.15
CA ASP A 108 5.57 -16.19 11.26
C ASP A 108 5.45 -15.45 12.61
N ALA A 109 6.13 -14.30 12.75
CA ALA A 109 6.00 -13.46 13.94
C ALA A 109 4.58 -12.90 14.09
N LEU A 110 3.98 -12.38 13.01
CA LEU A 110 2.62 -11.86 13.06
C LEU A 110 1.63 -12.94 13.49
N GLU A 111 1.72 -14.14 12.92
CA GLU A 111 0.88 -15.29 13.27
C GLU A 111 0.96 -15.63 14.75
N GLU A 112 2.18 -15.67 15.31
CA GLU A 112 2.37 -15.96 16.73
C GLU A 112 1.68 -14.94 17.65
N PHE A 113 1.75 -13.65 17.32
CA PHE A 113 1.18 -12.59 18.16
C PHE A 113 -0.29 -12.26 17.85
N THR A 114 -0.92 -12.96 16.90
CA THR A 114 -2.33 -12.77 16.51
C THR A 114 -3.18 -14.02 16.73
N GLN A 115 -2.75 -14.92 17.61
CA GLN A 115 -3.52 -16.12 17.96
C GLN A 115 -4.90 -15.75 18.55
N GLY A 116 -5.97 -16.21 17.90
CA GLY A 116 -7.35 -15.89 18.28
C GLY A 116 -7.77 -14.44 17.98
N TYR A 117 -6.99 -13.69 17.22
CA TYR A 117 -7.35 -12.34 16.80
C TYR A 117 -8.54 -12.35 15.84
N GLU A 118 -9.54 -11.52 16.14
CA GLU A 118 -10.69 -11.24 15.28
C GLU A 118 -10.80 -9.72 15.09
N GLY A 119 -10.70 -9.25 13.85
CA GLY A 119 -10.73 -7.82 13.57
C GLY A 119 -9.95 -7.41 12.33
N ALA A 120 -9.79 -6.11 12.11
CA ALA A 120 -9.11 -5.58 10.94
C ALA A 120 -7.60 -5.82 11.03
N LEU A 121 -6.99 -6.36 9.98
CA LEU A 121 -5.53 -6.54 9.91
C LEU A 121 -5.01 -5.88 8.65
N LYS A 122 -4.12 -4.90 8.80
CA LYS A 122 -3.55 -4.21 7.63
C LYS A 122 -2.30 -4.93 7.13
N VAL A 123 -2.20 -5.10 5.82
CA VAL A 123 -0.95 -5.48 5.15
C VAL A 123 -0.67 -4.50 4.03
N GLN A 124 0.59 -4.31 3.69
CA GLN A 124 0.99 -3.31 2.70
C GLN A 124 1.96 -3.87 1.67
N ALA A 125 1.88 -3.27 0.49
CA ALA A 125 2.77 -3.51 -0.63
C ALA A 125 2.91 -2.22 -1.44
N VAL A 126 3.99 -2.10 -2.19
CA VAL A 126 4.19 -0.98 -3.10
C VAL A 126 3.26 -1.11 -4.30
N GLY A 127 2.61 -0.01 -4.67
CA GLY A 127 1.73 0.02 -5.81
C GLY A 127 2.45 -0.06 -7.16
N PRO A 128 1.72 -0.34 -8.24
CA PRO A 128 2.30 -0.59 -9.56
C PRO A 128 3.13 0.59 -10.11
N TRP A 129 2.75 1.84 -9.84
CA TRP A 129 3.41 3.00 -10.43
C TRP A 129 4.69 3.39 -9.68
N THR A 130 4.70 3.29 -8.35
CA THR A 130 5.94 3.38 -7.58
C THR A 130 6.90 2.23 -7.91
N LEU A 131 6.43 0.99 -8.07
CA LEU A 131 7.31 -0.10 -8.54
C LEU A 131 7.85 0.18 -9.94
N ALA A 132 7.02 0.63 -10.89
CA ALA A 132 7.46 0.93 -12.24
C ALA A 132 8.52 2.06 -12.28
N ALA A 133 8.41 3.03 -11.37
CA ALA A 133 9.38 4.11 -11.22
C ALA A 133 10.69 3.66 -10.52
N ALA A 134 10.64 2.65 -9.66
CA ALA A 134 11.77 2.21 -8.84
C ALA A 134 12.56 1.04 -9.44
N LEU A 135 11.91 0.17 -10.22
CA LEU A 135 12.54 -0.99 -10.85
C LEU A 135 13.15 -0.61 -12.20
N GLU A 136 14.45 -0.86 -12.35
CA GLU A 136 15.17 -0.68 -13.60
C GLU A 136 15.00 -1.89 -14.53
N LEU A 137 14.91 -1.62 -15.84
CA LEU A 137 15.07 -2.61 -16.89
C LEU A 137 16.55 -2.96 -17.08
N ARG A 138 16.83 -3.98 -17.92
CA ARG A 138 18.21 -4.34 -18.28
C ARG A 138 19.05 -3.17 -18.84
N GLY A 139 18.39 -2.19 -19.47
CA GLY A 139 19.02 -0.98 -20.01
C GLY A 139 19.30 0.12 -18.98
N GLY A 140 18.94 -0.07 -17.71
CA GLY A 140 19.14 0.90 -16.62
C GLY A 140 18.07 1.98 -16.52
N GLU A 141 17.17 2.12 -17.51
CA GLU A 141 16.00 2.98 -17.40
C GLU A 141 14.91 2.33 -16.52
N ALA A 142 14.10 3.15 -15.85
CA ALA A 142 12.96 2.67 -15.08
C ALA A 142 11.98 1.86 -15.95
N ALA A 143 11.32 0.86 -15.39
CA ALA A 143 10.26 0.07 -16.05
C ALA A 143 9.12 0.97 -16.56
N LEU A 144 8.92 2.12 -15.92
CA LEU A 144 8.04 3.20 -16.37
C LEU A 144 8.27 3.65 -17.82
N SER A 145 9.50 3.49 -18.33
CA SER A 145 9.85 3.85 -19.70
C SER A 145 9.19 2.94 -20.76
N ASP A 146 8.71 1.76 -20.37
CA ASP A 146 8.12 0.76 -21.25
C ASP A 146 6.70 0.39 -20.79
N SER A 147 5.71 0.72 -21.62
CA SER A 147 4.31 0.42 -21.31
C SER A 147 4.00 -1.07 -21.20
N GLY A 148 4.73 -1.93 -21.92
CA GLY A 148 4.62 -3.38 -21.80
C GLY A 148 5.15 -3.86 -20.47
N ALA A 149 6.33 -3.39 -20.07
CA ALA A 149 6.90 -3.70 -18.76
C ALA A 149 5.98 -3.26 -17.61
N CYS A 150 5.33 -2.09 -17.73
CA CYS A 150 4.35 -1.64 -16.73
C CYS A 150 3.14 -2.58 -16.62
N ARG A 151 2.62 -3.07 -17.76
CA ARG A 151 1.50 -4.01 -17.78
C ARG A 151 1.89 -5.36 -17.16
N ASP A 152 3.04 -5.89 -17.55
CA ASP A 152 3.55 -7.17 -17.03
C ASP A 152 3.82 -7.08 -15.52
N LEU A 153 4.40 -5.96 -15.07
CA LEU A 153 4.64 -5.68 -13.66
C LEU A 153 3.34 -5.60 -12.86
N ALA A 154 2.33 -4.90 -13.36
CA ALA A 154 1.04 -4.79 -12.71
C ALA A 154 0.31 -6.15 -12.62
N ALA A 155 0.34 -6.96 -13.68
CA ALA A 155 -0.24 -8.30 -13.69
C ALA A 155 0.46 -9.24 -12.70
N SER A 156 1.80 -9.22 -12.69
CA SER A 156 2.62 -9.97 -11.74
C SER A 156 2.36 -9.53 -10.29
N LEU A 157 2.23 -8.23 -10.05
CA LEU A 157 1.90 -7.69 -8.72
C LEU A 157 0.53 -8.16 -8.27
N ALA A 158 -0.50 -8.08 -9.12
CA ALA A 158 -1.85 -8.52 -8.79
C ALA A 158 -1.88 -10.01 -8.37
N GLU A 159 -1.21 -10.90 -9.11
CA GLU A 159 -1.14 -12.31 -8.73
C GLU A 159 -0.32 -12.51 -7.44
N GLY A 160 0.80 -11.80 -7.28
CA GLY A 160 1.60 -11.82 -6.06
C GLY A 160 0.81 -11.41 -4.82
N LEU A 161 0.02 -10.34 -4.92
CA LEU A 161 -0.89 -9.87 -3.87
C LEU A 161 -1.94 -10.92 -3.55
N ARG A 162 -2.55 -11.55 -4.56
CA ARG A 162 -3.55 -12.61 -4.35
C ARG A 162 -2.97 -13.77 -3.53
N LEU A 163 -1.74 -14.19 -3.85
CA LEU A 163 -1.03 -15.25 -3.12
C LEU A 163 -0.66 -14.81 -1.70
N HIS A 164 -0.13 -13.60 -1.54
CA HIS A 164 0.25 -13.07 -0.23
C HIS A 164 -0.95 -12.92 0.70
N LEU A 165 -2.06 -12.33 0.22
CA LEU A 165 -3.29 -12.16 0.99
C LEU A 165 -3.93 -13.51 1.33
N ALA A 166 -3.83 -14.51 0.46
CA ALA A 166 -4.27 -15.86 0.78
C ALA A 166 -3.44 -16.51 1.88
N ASP A 167 -2.13 -16.26 1.94
CA ASP A 167 -1.27 -16.74 3.02
C ASP A 167 -1.59 -16.04 4.36
N VAL A 168 -1.76 -14.71 4.34
CA VAL A 168 -2.15 -13.93 5.52
C VAL A 168 -3.47 -14.44 6.11
N ARG A 169 -4.49 -14.70 5.28
CA ARG A 169 -5.78 -15.24 5.74
C ARG A 169 -5.68 -16.65 6.32
N LYS A 170 -4.72 -17.47 5.87
CA LYS A 170 -4.49 -18.80 6.45
C LYS A 170 -3.85 -18.70 7.83
N ARG A 171 -2.92 -17.78 8.00
CA ARG A 171 -2.18 -17.55 9.25
C ARG A 171 -3.02 -16.85 10.31
N VAL A 172 -3.90 -15.93 9.91
CA VAL A 172 -4.79 -15.19 10.82
C VAL A 172 -6.25 -15.32 10.35
N PRO A 173 -6.94 -16.45 10.62
CA PRO A 173 -8.27 -16.72 10.07
C PRO A 173 -9.37 -15.74 10.49
N GLY A 174 -9.24 -15.14 11.69
CA GLY A 174 -10.18 -14.13 12.19
C GLY A 174 -9.94 -12.72 11.64
N ALA A 175 -8.90 -12.52 10.83
CA ALA A 175 -8.56 -11.21 10.29
C ALA A 175 -9.43 -10.80 9.09
N TRP A 176 -9.96 -9.58 9.16
CA TRP A 176 -10.50 -8.84 8.03
C TRP A 176 -9.38 -8.05 7.39
N VAL A 177 -8.73 -8.66 6.40
CA VAL A 177 -7.53 -8.09 5.78
C VAL A 177 -7.85 -6.80 5.02
N VAL A 178 -7.12 -5.74 5.34
CA VAL A 178 -7.10 -4.45 4.63
C VAL A 178 -5.77 -4.35 3.88
N LEU A 179 -5.81 -4.17 2.56
CA LEU A 179 -4.60 -3.98 1.77
C LEU A 179 -4.28 -2.48 1.68
N GLN A 180 -3.04 -2.09 1.97
CA GLN A 180 -2.52 -0.78 1.66
C GLN A 180 -1.58 -0.87 0.45
N LEU A 181 -1.82 -0.04 -0.57
CA LEU A 181 -0.91 0.15 -1.70
C LEU A 181 -0.15 1.48 -1.53
N ASP A 182 1.17 1.38 -1.39
CA ASP A 182 2.04 2.55 -1.23
C ASP A 182 2.45 3.11 -2.60
N GLU A 183 1.97 4.31 -2.90
CA GLU A 183 2.12 5.00 -4.18
C GLU A 183 2.69 6.43 -4.01
N PRO A 184 3.87 6.60 -3.37
CA PRO A 184 4.52 7.91 -3.25
C PRO A 184 4.95 8.53 -4.59
N SER A 185 5.12 7.72 -5.64
CA SER A 185 5.55 8.20 -6.96
C SER A 185 4.40 8.57 -7.88
N LEU A 186 3.14 8.29 -7.49
CA LEU A 186 1.97 8.40 -8.36
C LEU A 186 1.79 9.80 -8.95
N THR A 187 1.87 10.85 -8.13
CA THR A 187 1.77 12.23 -8.60
C THR A 187 2.89 12.56 -9.58
N SER A 188 4.13 12.14 -9.27
CA SER A 188 5.28 12.34 -10.16
C SER A 188 5.13 11.59 -11.49
N VAL A 189 4.51 10.41 -11.50
CA VAL A 189 4.20 9.64 -12.71
C VAL A 189 3.15 10.35 -13.56
N LEU A 190 2.08 10.85 -12.94
CA LEU A 190 1.02 11.61 -13.61
C LEU A 190 1.51 12.94 -14.20
N LEU A 191 2.53 13.55 -13.58
CA LEU A 191 3.12 14.82 -14.01
C LEU A 191 4.35 14.66 -14.92
N GLY A 192 4.83 13.43 -15.15
CA GLY A 192 6.03 13.19 -15.95
C GLY A 192 7.31 13.73 -15.30
N GLN A 193 7.45 13.55 -13.99
CA GLN A 193 8.54 14.09 -13.16
C GLN A 193 9.56 13.03 -12.73
N ILE A 194 9.35 11.76 -13.10
CA ILE A 194 10.33 10.69 -12.84
C ILE A 194 11.54 10.89 -13.76
N ARG A 195 12.73 11.00 -13.19
CA ARG A 195 13.96 11.22 -13.95
C ARG A 195 14.37 9.94 -14.70
N THR A 196 14.91 10.13 -15.91
CA THR A 196 15.61 9.08 -16.66
C THR A 196 16.92 8.69 -15.99
N ALA A 197 17.50 7.55 -16.36
CA ALA A 197 18.78 7.07 -15.84
C ALA A 197 19.91 8.10 -15.99
N SER A 198 19.87 8.89 -17.07
CA SER A 198 20.84 9.97 -17.32
C SER A 198 20.71 11.18 -16.37
N GLY A 199 19.58 11.31 -15.67
CA GLY A 199 19.27 12.45 -14.80
C GLY A 199 18.90 13.76 -15.52
N TYR A 200 19.18 13.90 -16.83
CA TYR A 200 18.98 15.15 -17.58
C TYR A 200 17.54 15.36 -18.08
N ARG A 201 16.76 14.29 -18.19
CA ARG A 201 15.38 14.31 -18.68
C ARG A 201 14.47 13.57 -17.73
N THR A 202 13.17 13.79 -17.87
CA THR A 202 12.13 12.99 -17.22
C THR A 202 11.42 12.09 -18.22
N HIS A 203 10.87 10.98 -17.72
CA HIS A 203 9.92 10.17 -18.46
C HIS A 203 8.65 10.96 -18.72
N ARG A 204 7.96 10.63 -19.83
CA ARG A 204 6.69 11.28 -20.16
C ARG A 204 5.65 10.96 -19.09
N ALA A 205 4.74 11.92 -18.88
CA ALA A 205 3.55 11.69 -18.08
C ALA A 205 2.78 10.48 -18.63
N VAL A 206 2.36 9.59 -17.73
CA VAL A 206 1.49 8.47 -18.10
C VAL A 206 0.06 8.98 -18.21
N ASP A 207 -0.66 8.48 -19.20
CA ASP A 207 -2.06 8.84 -19.39
C ASP A 207 -2.90 8.50 -18.15
N ARG A 208 -3.78 9.42 -17.75
CA ARG A 208 -4.57 9.30 -16.51
C ARG A 208 -5.49 8.08 -16.55
N GLN A 209 -6.03 7.73 -17.71
CA GLN A 209 -6.91 6.57 -17.87
C GLN A 209 -6.13 5.28 -17.69
N VAL A 210 -4.89 5.22 -18.19
CA VAL A 210 -3.99 4.07 -17.99
C VAL A 210 -3.63 3.93 -16.52
N VAL A 211 -3.28 5.03 -15.84
CA VAL A 211 -3.00 5.02 -14.39
C VAL A 211 -4.20 4.49 -13.61
N GLU A 212 -5.39 5.01 -13.91
CA GLU A 212 -6.63 4.63 -13.24
C GLU A 212 -7.01 3.16 -13.49
N SER A 213 -6.91 2.67 -14.74
CA SER A 213 -7.22 1.28 -15.07
C SER A 213 -6.24 0.31 -14.42
N THR A 214 -4.94 0.61 -14.45
CA THR A 214 -3.93 -0.26 -13.83
C THR A 214 -4.10 -0.34 -12.32
N LEU A 215 -4.41 0.78 -11.65
CA LEU A 215 -4.72 0.76 -10.22
C LEU A 215 -5.97 -0.06 -9.92
N ARG A 216 -7.02 0.09 -10.73
CA ARG A 216 -8.26 -0.71 -10.60
C ARG A 216 -7.98 -2.21 -10.72
N ASP A 217 -7.18 -2.60 -11.72
CA ASP A 217 -6.85 -4.01 -11.95
C ASP A 217 -6.05 -4.61 -10.78
N VAL A 218 -5.06 -3.88 -10.26
CA VAL A 218 -4.25 -4.33 -9.10
C VAL A 218 -5.09 -4.38 -7.82
N MET A 219 -5.93 -3.37 -7.57
CA MET A 219 -6.83 -3.39 -6.42
C MET A 219 -7.84 -4.54 -6.49
N GLY A 220 -8.25 -4.93 -7.70
CA GLY A 220 -9.11 -6.09 -7.96
C GLY A 220 -8.50 -7.44 -7.56
N ALA A 221 -7.22 -7.50 -7.16
CA ALA A 221 -6.61 -8.70 -6.57
C ALA A 221 -7.10 -9.00 -5.14
N HIS A 222 -7.80 -8.06 -4.51
CA HIS A 222 -8.33 -8.17 -3.16
C HIS A 222 -9.83 -7.89 -3.12
N ASP A 223 -10.60 -8.82 -2.55
CA ASP A 223 -12.06 -8.65 -2.38
C ASP A 223 -12.43 -7.73 -1.20
N GLY A 224 -11.46 -7.40 -0.34
CA GLY A 224 -11.66 -6.50 0.80
C GLY A 224 -11.28 -5.05 0.50
N PRO A 225 -11.32 -4.17 1.52
CA PRO A 225 -10.97 -2.77 1.33
C PRO A 225 -9.49 -2.59 0.95
N VAL A 226 -9.24 -1.76 -0.06
CA VAL A 226 -7.90 -1.29 -0.43
C VAL A 226 -7.75 0.19 -0.08
N VAL A 227 -6.69 0.52 0.64
CA VAL A 227 -6.27 1.89 0.96
C VAL A 227 -5.08 2.24 0.08
N VAL A 228 -5.08 3.42 -0.54
CA VAL A 228 -3.89 3.91 -1.25
C VAL A 228 -3.20 4.95 -0.39
N HIS A 229 -1.92 4.71 -0.08
CA HIS A 229 -1.08 5.64 0.66
C HIS A 229 -0.19 6.44 -0.29
N SER A 230 -0.09 7.75 -0.06
CA SER A 230 0.92 8.58 -0.69
C SER A 230 1.42 9.65 0.29
N CYS A 231 2.73 9.68 0.51
CA CYS A 231 3.40 10.72 1.31
C CYS A 231 3.85 11.93 0.45
N ALA A 232 3.47 11.98 -0.83
CA ALA A 232 3.79 13.07 -1.72
C ALA A 232 2.66 14.13 -1.75
N PRO A 233 2.98 15.41 -2.00
CA PRO A 233 1.96 16.44 -2.16
C PRO A 233 1.11 16.23 -3.42
N GLY A 234 -0.10 16.80 -3.43
CA GLY A 234 -0.99 16.76 -4.59
C GLY A 234 -1.57 15.37 -4.87
N VAL A 235 -2.01 14.66 -3.81
CA VAL A 235 -2.60 13.33 -3.92
C VAL A 235 -3.85 13.38 -4.82
N PRO A 236 -3.93 12.54 -5.87
CA PRO A 236 -5.02 12.61 -6.84
C PRO A 236 -6.29 11.90 -6.32
N PHE A 237 -6.92 12.42 -5.26
CA PHE A 237 -8.07 11.80 -4.56
C PHE A 237 -9.19 11.32 -5.50
N ALA A 238 -9.62 12.17 -6.44
CA ALA A 238 -10.68 11.82 -7.38
C ALA A 238 -10.31 10.66 -8.31
N LEU A 239 -9.03 10.52 -8.69
CA LEU A 239 -8.55 9.39 -9.49
C LEU A 239 -8.55 8.11 -8.66
N LEU A 240 -8.01 8.16 -7.44
CA LEU A 240 -7.95 7.01 -6.53
C LEU A 240 -9.34 6.46 -6.21
N ARG A 241 -10.30 7.37 -5.96
CA ARG A 241 -11.71 7.02 -5.76
C ARG A 241 -12.30 6.29 -6.98
N ARG A 242 -12.12 6.82 -8.19
CA ARG A 242 -12.63 6.19 -9.42
C ARG A 242 -11.93 4.87 -9.74
N ALA A 243 -10.68 4.71 -9.34
CA ALA A 243 -9.97 3.45 -9.46
C ALA A 243 -10.54 2.38 -8.51
N GLY A 244 -11.19 2.78 -7.40
CA GLY A 244 -11.85 1.86 -6.46
C GLY A 244 -11.24 1.85 -5.05
N ALA A 245 -10.41 2.82 -4.70
CA ALA A 245 -9.83 2.90 -3.36
C ALA A 245 -10.92 3.10 -2.30
N ALA A 246 -10.97 2.20 -1.31
CA ALA A 246 -11.87 2.30 -0.16
C ALA A 246 -11.41 3.37 0.84
N GLY A 247 -10.10 3.66 0.85
CA GLY A 247 -9.55 4.80 1.58
C GLY A 247 -8.31 5.39 0.93
N VAL A 248 -8.00 6.63 1.31
CA VAL A 248 -6.78 7.33 0.92
C VAL A 248 -6.04 7.77 2.17
N SER A 249 -4.76 7.44 2.21
CA SER A 249 -3.84 7.76 3.29
C SER A 249 -2.82 8.78 2.81
N PHE A 250 -2.65 9.88 3.54
CA PHE A 250 -1.81 10.99 3.11
C PHE A 250 -1.21 11.76 4.28
N ASP A 251 -0.03 12.33 4.09
CA ASP A 251 0.59 13.20 5.09
C ASP A 251 -0.23 14.49 5.23
N PHE A 252 -0.86 14.67 6.39
CA PHE A 252 -1.72 15.83 6.67
C PHE A 252 -0.93 17.13 6.63
N SER A 253 0.36 17.10 6.97
CA SER A 253 1.23 18.29 6.96
C SER A 253 1.51 18.82 5.56
N LEU A 254 1.22 18.03 4.52
CA LEU A 254 1.43 18.39 3.12
C LEU A 254 0.15 18.86 2.42
N LEU A 255 -0.99 18.91 3.12
CA LEU A 255 -2.23 19.44 2.56
C LEU A 255 -2.18 20.96 2.41
N THR A 256 -2.76 21.44 1.32
CA THR A 256 -2.97 22.87 1.05
C THR A 256 -4.46 23.18 0.96
N GLU A 257 -4.83 24.46 1.00
CA GLU A 257 -6.22 24.92 0.80
C GLU A 257 -6.85 24.38 -0.51
N ARG A 258 -6.03 24.07 -1.52
CA ARG A 258 -6.49 23.51 -2.81
C ARG A 258 -6.96 22.06 -2.72
N ASP A 259 -6.60 21.36 -1.64
CA ASP A 259 -6.94 19.96 -1.43
C ASP A 259 -8.26 19.81 -0.66
N GLU A 260 -8.80 20.88 -0.06
CA GLU A 260 -10.00 20.86 0.77
C GLU A 260 -11.26 20.40 0.03
N GLU A 261 -11.51 20.95 -1.17
CA GLU A 261 -12.69 20.59 -1.98
C GLU A 261 -12.63 19.13 -2.48
N PRO A 262 -11.53 18.64 -3.09
CA PRO A 262 -11.38 17.22 -3.43
C PRO A 262 -11.52 16.26 -2.24
N ILE A 263 -11.05 16.67 -1.05
CA ILE A 263 -11.18 15.92 0.20
C ILE A 263 -12.64 15.85 0.63
N GLY A 264 -13.36 16.98 0.60
CA GLY A 264 -14.78 17.07 0.89
C GLY A 264 -15.60 16.11 0.00
N GLU A 265 -15.38 16.18 -1.31
CA GLU A 265 -16.03 15.27 -2.27
C GLU A 265 -15.72 13.80 -1.99
N ALA A 266 -14.49 13.46 -1.60
CA ALA A 266 -14.10 12.09 -1.29
C ALA A 266 -14.84 11.57 -0.05
N VAL A 267 -14.96 12.40 0.99
CA VAL A 267 -15.68 12.04 2.22
C VAL A 267 -17.18 11.88 1.95
N GLU A 268 -17.79 12.81 1.23
CA GLU A 268 -19.22 12.73 0.85
C GLU A 268 -19.51 11.49 0.03
N ALA A 269 -18.58 11.09 -0.84
CA ALA A 269 -18.66 9.86 -1.63
C ALA A 269 -18.31 8.58 -0.85
N GLY A 270 -18.04 8.66 0.46
CA GLY A 270 -17.83 7.52 1.34
C GLY A 270 -16.38 7.00 1.42
N THR A 271 -15.41 7.64 0.76
CA THR A 271 -13.99 7.29 0.86
C THR A 271 -13.47 7.56 2.28
N LYS A 272 -12.76 6.60 2.87
CA LYS A 272 -12.12 6.80 4.18
C LYS A 272 -10.81 7.55 4.06
N LEU A 273 -10.60 8.52 4.93
CA LEU A 273 -9.37 9.29 4.98
C LEU A 273 -8.56 8.87 6.20
N PHE A 274 -7.30 8.55 5.94
CA PHE A 274 -6.29 8.30 6.96
C PHE A 274 -5.34 9.49 6.96
N ALA A 275 -5.50 10.38 7.94
CA ALA A 275 -4.66 11.56 8.10
C ALA A 275 -3.46 11.21 8.98
N GLY A 276 -2.26 11.43 8.45
CA GLY A 276 -1.00 11.18 9.17
C GLY A 276 -0.76 12.34 10.11
N VAL A 277 -0.99 12.13 11.41
CA VAL A 277 -1.00 13.21 12.41
C VAL A 277 0.26 13.28 13.26
N VAL A 278 1.13 12.26 13.18
CA VAL A 278 2.42 12.23 13.89
C VAL A 278 3.56 12.30 12.88
N PRO A 279 4.43 13.33 12.95
CA PRO A 279 5.61 13.40 12.10
C PRO A 279 6.51 12.19 12.30
N ALA A 280 6.91 11.57 11.18
CA ALA A 280 7.97 10.56 11.15
C ALA A 280 9.35 11.22 11.32
N THR A 281 9.63 11.86 12.47
CA THR A 281 10.93 12.50 12.71
C THR A 281 11.91 11.56 13.41
N ASP A 282 13.12 11.46 12.85
CA ASP A 282 14.28 10.76 13.41
C ASP A 282 14.82 11.49 14.66
N PRO A 283 15.14 10.79 15.78
CA PRO A 283 15.89 11.38 16.89
C PRO A 283 17.37 11.70 16.59
N ALA A 284 17.92 11.40 15.40
CA ALA A 284 19.35 11.55 15.13
C ALA A 284 19.70 12.53 13.99
N THR A 285 19.68 13.84 14.24
CA THR A 285 20.50 14.76 13.43
C THR A 285 20.98 15.97 14.24
N GLY A 286 22.25 15.94 14.67
CA GLY A 286 22.96 17.12 15.13
C GLY A 286 23.30 18.07 13.96
N PRO A 287 23.49 19.38 14.21
CA PRO A 287 23.70 20.35 13.13
C PRO A 287 25.13 20.24 12.57
N GLY A 288 25.30 19.69 11.36
CA GLY A 288 26.61 19.76 10.70
C GLY A 288 26.95 18.80 9.54
N ALA A 289 26.01 18.27 8.76
CA ALA A 289 26.33 17.43 7.60
C ALA A 289 25.77 17.98 6.27
N ALA A 290 26.63 18.07 5.26
CA ALA A 290 26.36 18.53 3.89
C ALA A 290 25.48 17.53 3.10
N PRO A 291 24.77 17.94 2.02
CA PRO A 291 23.68 17.16 1.46
C PRO A 291 24.18 15.95 0.66
N ALA A 292 23.91 14.75 1.19
CA ALA A 292 24.04 13.50 0.45
C ALA A 292 22.78 13.24 -0.41
N THR A 293 23.00 12.59 -1.56
CA THR A 293 21.98 12.13 -2.50
C THR A 293 20.84 11.38 -1.80
N ARG A 294 19.61 11.93 -1.88
CA ARG A 294 18.38 11.35 -1.31
C ARG A 294 18.08 9.98 -1.93
N GLY A 295 18.54 8.93 -1.25
CA GLY A 295 17.91 7.62 -1.28
C GLY A 295 16.59 7.68 -0.53
N LEU A 296 15.57 7.03 -1.08
CA LEU A 296 14.24 6.92 -0.51
C LEU A 296 14.30 5.91 0.65
N SER A 297 14.66 6.34 1.86
CA SER A 297 14.56 5.51 3.07
C SER A 297 14.69 6.37 4.33
N ASP A 298 13.56 6.71 4.96
CA ASP A 298 13.26 6.31 6.35
C ASP A 298 12.00 7.06 6.84
N PRO A 299 10.87 6.37 7.08
CA PRO A 299 9.81 6.89 7.92
C PRO A 299 9.93 6.28 9.32
N GLY A 300 10.11 7.13 10.33
CA GLY A 300 9.78 6.82 11.71
C GLY A 300 8.30 6.41 11.89
N VAL A 301 7.96 5.98 13.11
CA VAL A 301 6.62 5.45 13.43
C VAL A 301 5.59 6.58 13.35
N ALA A 302 4.90 6.68 12.23
CA ALA A 302 3.72 7.53 12.08
C ALA A 302 2.45 6.69 12.32
N SER A 303 1.47 7.30 12.98
CA SER A 303 0.14 6.72 13.20
C SER A 303 -0.91 7.50 12.41
N TRP A 304 -1.89 6.75 11.91
CA TRP A 304 -3.08 7.28 11.27
C TRP A 304 -4.20 7.37 12.28
N VAL A 305 -5.05 8.39 12.12
CA VAL A 305 -6.38 8.41 12.72
C VAL A 305 -7.41 8.39 11.60
N SER A 306 -8.39 7.48 11.68
CA SER A 306 -9.51 7.45 10.74
C SER A 306 -10.57 8.47 11.19
N GLY A 307 -10.76 9.50 10.38
CA GLY A 307 -11.78 10.52 10.61
C GLY A 307 -13.08 10.17 9.87
N ARG A 308 -14.24 10.37 10.53
CA ARG A 308 -15.44 10.80 9.81
C ARG A 308 -15.38 12.32 9.79
N CYS A 309 -15.06 12.94 8.65
CA CYS A 309 -15.22 14.38 8.55
C CYS A 309 -16.73 14.66 8.48
N GLY A 310 -17.34 14.97 9.62
CA GLY A 310 -18.76 15.21 9.77
C GLY A 310 -18.98 16.40 10.70
N ALA A 311 -19.39 17.51 10.07
CA ALA A 311 -19.95 18.74 10.64
C ALA A 311 -19.05 19.63 11.52
N GLY A 312 -18.69 20.80 10.98
CA GLY A 312 -18.40 22.00 11.77
C GLY A 312 -17.10 22.73 11.41
N TRP A 313 -17.05 23.39 10.25
CA TRP A 313 -16.13 24.49 10.02
C TRP A 313 -16.97 25.72 9.67
N GLY A 314 -17.09 26.62 10.64
CA GLY A 314 -17.57 27.98 10.46
C GLY A 314 -16.40 28.94 10.53
#